data_AF-A0A9Q6Z792-F1
#
_entry.id   AF-A0A9Q6Z792-F1
#
_cell.length_a   1.000
_cell.length_b   1.000
_cell.length_c   1.000
_cell.angle_alpha   90.00
_cell.angle_beta   90.00
_cell.angle_gamma   90.00
#
_symmetry.space_group_name_H-M   'P 1'
#
loop_
_entity.id
_entity.type
_entity.pdbx_description
1 polymer ?
#
loop_
_entity_poly.entity_id
_entity_poly.type
_entity_poly.pdbx_seq_one_letter_code
_entity_poly.pdbx_strand_id
1 'polypeptide(L)'
;MIQASELRLGNLVFVDNKKYHPKLKNIPVVVTGIEKKTLTNDQKQSFPFSDSSIRIVPTQGEFKDLEIGQLNEFIKPIELTEERLLQCGFKHTGNGFYELLGTHIGLCNIGDVFFNVGFKGITIGNIKYLHQLQNLYFALTGKELEINL
;
A
#
# COMPACT_ATOMS: atom_id res chain seq x y z
N MET A 1 -11.87 0.92 -2.72
CA MET A 1 -11.15 0.01 -3.63
C MET A 1 -9.98 0.78 -4.15
N ILE A 2 -8.79 0.17 -4.25
CA ILE A 2 -7.62 0.88 -4.76
C ILE A 2 -7.71 0.98 -6.29
N GLN A 3 -7.41 2.16 -6.86
CA GLN A 3 -7.24 2.26 -8.30
C GLN A 3 -5.85 1.73 -8.69
N ALA A 4 -5.75 0.99 -9.79
CA ALA A 4 -4.45 0.46 -10.24
C ALA A 4 -3.44 1.58 -10.53
N SER A 5 -3.91 2.78 -10.88
CA SER A 5 -3.09 3.98 -11.09
C SER A 5 -2.47 4.54 -9.81
N GLU A 6 -2.97 4.17 -8.63
CA GLU A 6 -2.37 4.56 -7.34
C GLU A 6 -1.24 3.62 -6.92
N LEU A 7 -1.06 2.50 -7.61
CA LEU A 7 -0.07 1.49 -7.28
C LEU A 7 1.22 1.65 -8.09
N ARG A 8 2.32 1.24 -7.45
CA ARG A 8 3.64 1.09 -8.04
C ARG A 8 4.21 -0.28 -7.65
N LEU A 9 5.16 -0.77 -8.45
CA LEU A 9 5.99 -1.91 -8.07
C LEU A 9 6.62 -1.67 -6.69
N GLY A 10 6.64 -2.68 -5.83
CA GLY A 10 7.12 -2.58 -4.45
C GLY A 10 6.06 -2.17 -3.42
N ASN A 11 4.87 -1.69 -3.85
CA ASN A 11 3.80 -1.38 -2.91
C ASN A 11 3.30 -2.61 -2.17
N LEU A 12 3.03 -2.45 -0.88
CA LEU A 12 2.42 -3.47 -0.04
C LEU A 12 0.92 -3.28 0.04
N VAL A 13 0.20 -4.37 -0.19
CA VAL A 13 -1.27 -4.43 -0.21
C VAL A 13 -1.77 -5.73 0.43
N PHE A 14 -3.07 -5.82 0.65
CA PHE A 14 -3.75 -7.08 0.98
C PHE A 14 -4.53 -7.61 -0.21
N VAL A 15 -4.84 -8.91 -0.16
CA VAL A 15 -5.74 -9.58 -1.10
C VAL A 15 -6.98 -10.07 -0.37
N ASP A 16 -8.16 -9.66 -0.85
CA ASP A 16 -9.46 -10.11 -0.35
C ASP A 16 -10.18 -10.98 -1.40
N ASN A 17 -9.57 -12.10 -1.75
CA ASN A 17 -10.15 -13.10 -2.65
C ASN A 17 -10.37 -14.42 -1.90
N LYS A 18 -11.41 -14.45 -1.06
CA LYS A 18 -11.73 -15.63 -0.22
C LYS A 18 -12.06 -16.88 -1.01
N LYS A 19 -12.53 -16.72 -2.26
CA LYS A 19 -12.95 -17.84 -3.12
C LYS A 19 -11.74 -18.63 -3.63
N TYR A 20 -10.70 -17.94 -4.09
CA TYR A 20 -9.55 -18.58 -4.74
C TYR A 20 -8.27 -18.56 -3.87
N HIS A 21 -8.14 -17.58 -2.97
CA HIS A 21 -6.97 -17.40 -2.12
C HIS A 21 -7.33 -17.09 -0.66
N PRO A 22 -8.11 -17.95 0.03
CA PRO A 22 -8.52 -17.72 1.42
C PRO A 22 -7.34 -17.59 2.39
N LYS A 23 -6.23 -18.26 2.07
CA LYS A 23 -4.99 -18.26 2.88
C LYS A 23 -4.19 -16.97 2.80
N LEU A 24 -4.45 -16.10 1.81
CA LEU A 24 -3.78 -14.79 1.69
C LEU A 24 -4.46 -13.70 2.53
N LYS A 25 -5.55 -14.02 3.23
CA LYS A 25 -6.25 -13.05 4.08
C LYS A 25 -5.29 -12.48 5.13
N ASN A 26 -5.19 -11.16 5.18
CA ASN A 26 -4.32 -10.40 6.10
C ASN A 26 -2.81 -10.67 5.95
N ILE A 27 -2.38 -11.37 4.89
CA ILE A 27 -0.96 -11.51 4.55
C ILE A 27 -0.59 -10.34 3.63
N PRO A 28 0.36 -9.48 4.00
CA PRO A 28 0.87 -8.46 3.10
C PRO A 28 1.47 -9.11 1.84
N VAL A 29 1.16 -8.54 0.69
CA VAL A 29 1.73 -8.95 -0.59
C VAL A 29 2.39 -7.75 -1.26
N VAL A 30 3.50 -7.97 -1.93
CA VAL A 30 4.23 -6.96 -2.71
C VAL A 30 3.70 -6.95 -4.13
N VAL A 31 3.42 -5.78 -4.68
CA VAL A 31 3.07 -5.61 -6.10
C VAL A 31 4.33 -5.77 -6.97
N THR A 32 4.32 -6.75 -7.88
CA THR A 32 5.42 -7.05 -8.82
C THR A 32 5.06 -6.78 -10.27
N GLY A 33 3.79 -6.51 -10.58
CA GLY A 33 3.36 -6.14 -11.93
C GLY A 33 1.97 -5.52 -11.95
N ILE A 34 1.74 -4.64 -12.91
CA ILE A 34 0.45 -3.98 -13.12
C ILE A 34 0.19 -4.00 -14.63
N GLU A 35 -0.88 -4.65 -15.05
CA GLU A 35 -1.23 -4.80 -16.47
C GLU A 35 -2.68 -4.39 -16.69
N LYS A 36 -2.90 -3.43 -17.58
CA LYS A 36 -4.25 -3.04 -17.98
C LYS A 36 -4.92 -4.20 -18.70
N LYS A 37 -6.13 -4.55 -18.29
CA LYS A 37 -6.85 -5.71 -18.81
C LYS A 37 -8.16 -5.29 -19.46
N THR A 38 -8.37 -5.74 -20.69
CA THR A 38 -9.67 -5.66 -21.34
C THR A 38 -10.47 -6.90 -20.96
N LEU A 39 -11.40 -6.75 -20.01
CA LEU A 39 -12.30 -7.84 -19.62
C LEU A 39 -13.36 -8.09 -20.70
N THR A 40 -13.71 -9.37 -20.90
CA THR A 40 -14.87 -9.75 -21.74
C THR A 40 -16.18 -9.26 -21.10
N ASN A 41 -17.28 -9.24 -21.85
CA ASN A 41 -18.57 -8.79 -21.32
C ASN A 41 -19.02 -9.62 -20.10
N ASP A 42 -18.87 -10.95 -20.15
CA ASP A 42 -19.22 -11.85 -19.04
C ASP A 42 -18.33 -11.59 -17.80
N GLN A 43 -17.04 -11.32 -18.03
CA GLN A 43 -16.12 -10.96 -16.96
C GLN A 43 -16.45 -9.60 -16.36
N LYS A 44 -16.81 -8.60 -17.17
CA LYS A 44 -17.25 -7.28 -16.69
C LYS A 44 -18.55 -7.37 -15.89
N GLN A 45 -19.45 -8.28 -16.24
CA GLN A 45 -20.67 -8.52 -15.45
C GLN A 45 -20.32 -9.04 -14.05
N SER A 46 -19.32 -9.92 -13.95
CA SER A 46 -18.85 -10.49 -12.69
C SER A 46 -17.98 -9.52 -11.88
N PHE A 47 -17.21 -8.69 -12.58
CA PHE A 47 -16.13 -7.85 -12.04
C PHE A 47 -16.19 -6.43 -12.63
N PRO A 48 -17.27 -5.67 -12.36
CA PRO A 48 -17.56 -4.41 -13.06
C PRO A 48 -16.58 -3.27 -12.75
N PHE A 49 -15.83 -3.39 -11.65
CA PHE A 49 -14.89 -2.37 -11.19
C PHE A 49 -13.43 -2.71 -11.51
N SER A 50 -13.19 -3.87 -12.14
CA SER A 50 -11.85 -4.32 -12.49
C SER A 50 -11.47 -3.89 -13.90
N ASP A 51 -10.31 -3.26 -14.02
CA ASP A 51 -9.73 -2.83 -15.29
C ASP A 51 -8.26 -3.25 -15.45
N SER A 52 -7.72 -3.90 -14.43
CA SER A 52 -6.30 -4.22 -14.34
C SER A 52 -6.07 -5.57 -13.65
N SER A 53 -5.02 -6.25 -14.08
CA SER A 53 -4.44 -7.40 -13.41
C SER A 53 -3.19 -6.96 -12.65
N ILE A 54 -3.09 -7.34 -11.39
CA ILE A 54 -1.99 -7.03 -10.50
C ILE A 54 -1.25 -8.33 -10.21
N ARG A 55 0.04 -8.39 -10.54
CA ARG A 55 0.93 -9.46 -10.09
C ARG A 55 1.45 -9.12 -8.71
N ILE A 56 1.42 -10.11 -7.83
CA ILE A 56 1.75 -9.97 -6.42
C ILE A 56 2.56 -11.16 -5.92
N VAL A 57 3.38 -10.92 -4.91
CA VAL A 57 4.14 -11.95 -4.19
C VAL A 57 3.89 -11.81 -2.68
N PRO A 58 3.42 -12.86 -1.99
CA PRO A 58 3.27 -12.85 -0.54
C PRO A 58 4.61 -12.65 0.19
N THR A 59 4.61 -11.82 1.23
CA THR A 59 5.83 -11.54 2.00
C THR A 59 6.23 -12.68 2.95
N GLN A 60 5.27 -13.54 3.28
CA GLN A 60 5.43 -14.60 4.27
C GLN A 60 4.48 -15.79 4.04
N GLY A 61 4.71 -16.88 4.77
CA GLY A 61 3.90 -18.09 4.72
C GLY A 61 4.30 -19.06 3.60
N GLU A 62 3.46 -20.06 3.35
CA GLU A 62 3.72 -21.14 2.40
C GLU A 62 3.79 -20.69 0.93
N PHE A 63 3.25 -19.51 0.62
CA PHE A 63 3.26 -18.91 -0.72
C PHE A 63 4.32 -17.83 -0.88
N LYS A 64 5.25 -17.72 0.07
CA LYS A 64 6.36 -16.78 -0.07
C LYS A 64 7.08 -17.04 -1.40
N ASP A 65 7.38 -15.97 -2.11
CA ASP A 65 8.07 -15.99 -3.41
C ASP A 65 7.25 -16.60 -4.58
N LEU A 66 6.00 -17.02 -4.37
CA LEU A 66 5.09 -17.42 -5.45
C LEU A 66 4.39 -16.20 -6.04
N GLU A 67 4.60 -15.96 -7.33
CA GLU A 67 3.89 -14.90 -8.04
C GLU A 67 2.46 -15.31 -8.39
N ILE A 68 1.50 -14.46 -8.02
CA ILE A 68 0.07 -14.67 -8.20
C ILE A 68 -0.52 -13.48 -8.95
N GLY A 69 -1.39 -13.73 -9.93
CA GLY A 69 -2.17 -12.68 -10.61
C GLY A 69 -3.54 -12.50 -9.97
N GLN A 70 -3.95 -11.26 -9.69
CA GLN A 70 -5.27 -10.90 -9.16
C GLN A 70 -5.88 -9.71 -9.90
N LEU A 71 -7.21 -9.64 -9.97
CA LEU A 71 -7.90 -8.43 -10.43
C LEU A 71 -7.79 -7.33 -9.37
N ASN A 72 -7.69 -6.06 -9.80
CA ASN A 72 -7.50 -4.92 -8.91
C ASN A 72 -8.63 -4.75 -7.87
N GLU A 73 -9.86 -5.22 -8.12
CA GLU A 73 -10.95 -5.17 -7.15
C GLU A 73 -10.69 -5.97 -5.85
N PHE A 74 -9.87 -7.02 -5.96
CA PHE A 74 -9.47 -7.87 -4.84
C PHE A 74 -8.29 -7.30 -4.07
N ILE A 75 -7.63 -6.27 -4.61
CA ILE A 75 -6.54 -5.60 -3.92
C ILE A 75 -7.14 -4.61 -2.92
N LYS A 76 -6.74 -4.75 -1.66
CA LYS A 76 -7.14 -3.87 -0.57
C LYS A 76 -5.93 -3.10 -0.08
N PRO A 77 -6.08 -1.79 0.18
CA PRO A 77 -5.00 -1.02 0.74
C PRO A 77 -4.75 -1.46 2.19
N ILE A 78 -3.50 -1.37 2.62
CA ILE A 78 -3.11 -1.53 4.03
C ILE A 78 -3.27 -0.16 4.70
N GLU A 79 -4.13 -0.08 5.72
CA GLU A 79 -4.32 1.16 6.49
C GLU A 79 -3.03 1.61 7.17
N LEU A 80 -2.77 2.90 7.16
CA LEU A 80 -1.64 3.45 7.88
C LEU A 80 -2.06 3.65 9.34
N THR A 81 -1.44 2.90 10.24
CA THR A 81 -1.62 3.03 11.69
C THR A 81 -0.33 3.53 12.32
N GLU A 82 -0.41 4.01 13.56
CA GLU A 82 0.79 4.35 14.34
C GLU A 82 1.78 3.18 14.41
N GLU A 83 1.30 1.97 14.73
CA GLU A 83 2.13 0.75 14.78
C GLU A 83 2.92 0.54 13.47
N ARG A 84 2.25 0.70 12.33
CA ARG A 84 2.89 0.56 11.01
C ARG A 84 3.89 1.66 10.72
N LEU A 85 3.65 2.90 11.17
CA LEU A 85 4.63 3.98 11.06
C LEU A 85 5.91 3.64 11.84
N LEU A 86 5.77 3.14 13.06
CA LEU A 86 6.90 2.73 13.88
C LEU A 86 7.67 1.56 13.22
N GLN A 87 6.97 0.60 12.60
CA GLN A 87 7.58 -0.48 11.81
C GLN A 87 8.33 0.01 10.56
N CYS A 88 7.96 1.17 10.01
CA CYS A 88 8.66 1.87 8.92
C CYS A 88 9.85 2.73 9.42
N GLY A 89 10.17 2.69 10.73
CA GLY A 89 11.28 3.44 11.31
C GLY A 89 10.97 4.88 11.69
N PHE A 90 9.70 5.32 11.61
CA PHE A 90 9.31 6.63 12.13
C PHE A 90 9.43 6.66 13.65
N LYS A 91 9.78 7.82 14.19
CA LYS A 91 9.87 8.05 15.63
C LYS A 91 8.88 9.13 16.04
N HIS A 92 8.27 8.95 17.20
CA HIS A 92 7.41 9.95 17.80
C HIS A 92 8.26 11.14 18.30
N THR A 93 7.93 12.36 17.86
CA THR A 93 8.64 13.59 18.22
C THR A 93 7.86 14.49 19.19
N GLY A 94 6.65 14.07 19.60
CA GLY A 94 5.78 14.81 20.51
C GLY A 94 4.50 15.30 19.82
N ASN A 95 3.44 15.58 20.58
CA ASN A 95 2.20 16.18 20.08
C ASN A 95 1.56 15.47 18.86
N GLY A 96 1.68 14.14 18.75
CA GLY A 96 1.14 13.37 17.62
C GLY A 96 1.93 13.49 16.32
N PHE A 97 3.15 14.02 16.38
CA PHE A 97 4.08 14.09 15.25
C PHE A 97 5.02 12.89 15.21
N TYR A 98 5.29 12.45 13.98
CA TYR A 98 6.18 11.35 13.64
C TYR A 98 7.18 11.82 12.60
N GLU A 99 8.45 11.50 12.78
CA GLU A 99 9.49 11.83 11.80
C GLU A 99 10.34 10.61 11.48
N LEU A 100 10.69 10.48 10.20
CA LEU A 100 11.68 9.50 9.77
C LEU A 100 13.05 10.17 9.75
N LEU A 101 13.88 9.86 10.75
CA LEU A 101 15.17 10.50 10.94
C LEU A 101 16.06 10.41 9.69
N GLY A 102 16.80 11.48 9.41
CA GLY A 102 17.62 11.59 8.20
C GLY A 102 16.81 11.89 6.93
N THR A 103 15.49 12.05 7.06
CA THR A 103 14.62 12.59 6.01
C THR A 103 13.97 13.88 6.50
N HIS A 104 13.36 14.64 5.58
CA HIS A 104 12.53 15.79 5.93
C HIS A 104 11.03 15.44 5.95
N ILE A 105 10.68 14.16 6.08
CA ILE A 105 9.29 13.70 6.07
C ILE A 105 8.78 13.64 7.51
N GLY A 106 7.76 14.46 7.78
CA GLY A 106 7.02 14.46 9.04
C GLY A 106 5.57 14.07 8.79
N LEU A 107 4.97 13.32 9.71
CA LEU A 107 3.53 13.02 9.72
C LEU A 107 2.91 13.54 11.00
N CYS A 108 1.73 14.12 10.91
CA CYS A 108 0.93 14.56 12.05
C CYS A 108 -0.39 13.82 12.02
N ASN A 109 -0.75 13.16 13.13
CA ASN A 109 -2.05 12.53 13.27
C ASN A 109 -3.12 13.63 13.46
N ILE A 110 -4.03 13.78 12.49
CA ILE A 110 -5.15 14.74 12.60
C ILE A 110 -6.45 13.93 12.76
N GLY A 111 -6.64 13.38 13.96
CA GLY A 111 -7.77 12.52 14.31
C GLY A 111 -7.71 11.13 13.67
N ASP A 112 -8.72 10.29 13.93
CA ASP A 112 -8.69 8.85 13.61
C ASP A 112 -8.78 8.49 12.10
N VAL A 113 -8.58 9.44 11.19
CA VAL A 113 -8.95 9.26 9.76
C VAL A 113 -7.75 9.27 8.81
N PHE A 114 -6.74 10.11 9.03
CA PHE A 114 -5.57 10.24 8.14
C PHE A 114 -4.40 10.95 8.81
N PHE A 115 -3.21 10.80 8.22
CA PHE A 115 -2.02 11.56 8.58
C PHE A 115 -1.80 12.71 7.61
N ASN A 116 -1.54 13.91 8.13
CA ASN A 116 -0.98 15.00 7.33
C ASN A 116 0.50 14.76 7.13
N VAL A 117 0.97 14.82 5.89
CA VAL A 117 2.40 14.69 5.58
C VAL A 117 2.99 16.05 5.28
N GLY A 118 4.09 16.37 5.96
CA GLY A 118 4.92 17.52 5.70
C GLY A 118 6.26 17.12 5.09
N PHE A 119 6.79 17.96 4.19
CA PHE A 119 8.17 17.89 3.73
C PHE A 119 8.81 19.26 3.79
N LYS A 120 9.93 19.38 4.51
CA LYS A 120 10.64 20.66 4.71
C LYS A 120 9.72 21.80 5.19
N GLY A 121 8.77 21.49 6.08
CA GLY A 121 7.83 22.45 6.65
C GLY A 121 6.63 22.80 5.78
N ILE A 122 6.46 22.16 4.61
CA ILE A 122 5.30 22.35 3.73
C ILE A 122 4.39 21.13 3.84
N THR A 123 3.10 21.34 4.11
CA THR A 123 2.09 20.28 4.06
C THR A 123 1.86 19.86 2.61
N ILE A 124 2.11 18.58 2.31
CA ILE A 124 1.95 17.99 0.98
C ILE A 124 0.53 17.45 0.79
N GLY A 125 -0.06 16.90 1.85
CA GLY A 125 -1.42 16.37 1.79
C GLY A 125 -1.70 15.33 2.87
N ASN A 126 -2.82 14.65 2.70
CA ASN A 126 -3.31 13.63 3.62
C ASN A 126 -3.04 12.24 3.05
N ILE A 127 -2.51 11.34 3.87
CA ILE A 127 -2.38 9.92 3.53
C ILE A 127 -3.12 9.06 4.55
N LYS A 128 -3.75 8.00 4.06
CA LYS A 128 -4.51 7.04 4.87
C LYS A 128 -3.94 5.62 4.77
N TYR A 129 -3.20 5.33 3.71
CA TYR A 129 -2.76 3.97 3.39
C TYR A 129 -1.25 3.88 3.23
N LEU A 130 -0.70 2.71 3.56
CA LEU A 130 0.74 2.43 3.52
C LEU A 130 1.35 2.64 2.13
N HIS A 131 0.66 2.20 1.06
CA HIS A 131 1.15 2.39 -0.31
C HIS A 131 1.32 3.87 -0.70
N GLN A 132 0.49 4.77 -0.14
CA GLN A 132 0.63 6.21 -0.37
C GLN A 132 1.90 6.75 0.30
N LEU A 133 2.22 6.28 1.51
CA LEU A 133 3.48 6.60 2.18
C LEU A 133 4.68 6.06 1.40
N GLN A 134 4.62 4.80 0.95
CA GLN A 134 5.68 4.18 0.15
C GLN A 134 5.93 4.94 -1.15
N ASN A 135 4.88 5.34 -1.85
CA ASN A 135 4.98 6.11 -3.10
C ASN A 135 5.56 7.50 -2.85
N LEU A 136 5.14 8.18 -1.79
CA LEU A 136 5.69 9.47 -1.42
C LEU A 136 7.18 9.37 -1.05
N TYR A 137 7.54 8.39 -0.22
CA TYR A 137 8.92 8.15 0.18
C TYR A 137 9.81 7.89 -1.05
N PHE A 138 9.36 7.03 -1.96
CA PHE A 138 10.06 6.74 -3.21
C PHE A 138 10.20 7.99 -4.09
N ALA A 139 9.14 8.78 -4.24
CA ALA A 139 9.17 10.01 -5.03
C ALA A 139 10.17 11.05 -4.47
N LEU A 140 10.32 11.12 -3.14
CA LEU A 140 11.20 12.07 -2.48
C LEU A 140 12.66 11.60 -2.37
N THR A 141 12.91 10.28 -2.30
CA THR A 141 14.23 9.73 -1.98
C THR A 141 14.84 8.86 -3.09
N GLY A 142 14.03 8.39 -4.04
CA GLY A 142 14.40 7.38 -5.03
C GLY A 142 14.63 5.98 -4.46
N LYS A 143 14.30 5.75 -3.19
CA LYS A 143 14.50 4.47 -2.49
C LYS A 143 13.17 3.88 -2.04
N GLU A 144 13.14 2.56 -1.89
CA GLU A 144 11.99 1.89 -1.26
C GLU A 144 11.97 2.17 0.23
N LEU A 145 10.77 2.33 0.80
CA LEU A 145 10.59 2.39 2.24
C LEU A 145 10.81 1.00 2.82
N GLU A 146 11.81 0.85 3.68
CA GLU A 146 12.05 -0.38 4.42
C GLU A 146 10.98 -0.56 5.50
N ILE A 147 10.35 -1.73 5.53
CA ILE A 147 9.26 -2.02 6.47
C ILE A 147 9.52 -3.38 7.09
N ASN A 148 9.62 -3.40 8.42
CA ASN A 148 9.74 -4.62 9.20
C ASN A 148 8.33 -5.09 9.59
N LEU A 149 7.63 -5.75 8.66
CA LEU A 149 6.34 -6.43 8.89
C LEU A 149 6.52 -7.87 9.37
#